data_AF-A0A3D2F733-F1
#
_entry.id   AF-A0A3D2F733-F1
#
_cell.length_a   1.000
_cell.length_b   1.000
_cell.length_c   1.000
_cell.angle_alpha   90.00
_cell.angle_beta   90.00
_cell.angle_gamma   90.00
#
_symmetry.space_group_name_H-M   'P 1'
#
loop_
_entity.id
_entity.type
_entity.pdbx_description
1 polymer ?
#
loop_
_entity_poly.entity_id
_entity_poly.type
_entity_poly.pdbx_seq_one_letter_code
_entity_poly.pdbx_strand_id
1 'polypeptide(L)'
;MGFPQPDTGAVTEDAGIVGGFLTATGDINFGPFFNNDAGQWTAETISGAYGSTLVIDDDGVWTYRANNANASIQALNMGETLTEVFTATSTNGTSTITITINGTDEPPCFVAGTLIDTPYGPRPIEDLRAGDQVITRDNGIQRIS
;
A
#
# COMPACT_ATOMS: atom_id res chain seq x y z
N MET A 1 -19.34 12.31 28.07
CA MET A 1 -18.38 11.46 27.34
C MET A 1 -18.91 11.30 25.92
N GLY A 2 -18.08 11.52 24.90
CA GLY A 2 -18.44 11.30 23.50
C GLY A 2 -18.36 9.82 23.12
N PHE A 3 -18.74 9.50 21.88
CA PHE A 3 -18.47 8.18 21.30
C PHE A 3 -17.24 8.26 20.40
N PRO A 4 -16.39 7.22 20.43
CA PRO A 4 -15.29 7.10 19.48
C PRO A 4 -15.74 7.33 18.03
N GLN A 5 -14.98 8.09 17.25
CA GLN A 5 -15.23 8.31 15.83
C GLN A 5 -14.32 7.41 14.99
N PRO A 6 -14.76 6.94 13.81
CA PRO A 6 -13.87 6.23 12.89
C PRO A 6 -12.74 7.15 12.40
N ASP A 7 -11.57 6.57 12.15
CA ASP A 7 -10.46 7.27 11.51
C ASP A 7 -10.00 6.54 10.25
N THR A 8 -9.27 7.25 9.38
CA THR A 8 -8.75 6.69 8.12
C THR A 8 -7.29 7.05 7.89
N GLY A 9 -6.60 6.15 7.21
CA GLY A 9 -5.24 6.34 6.75
C GLY A 9 -5.05 5.82 5.34
N ALA A 10 -4.04 6.31 4.66
CA ALA A 10 -3.68 5.78 3.35
C ALA A 10 -2.17 5.71 3.19
N VAL A 11 -1.74 4.67 2.48
CA VAL A 11 -0.39 4.55 1.93
C VAL A 11 -0.51 4.23 0.45
N THR A 12 0.51 4.57 -0.31
CA THR A 12 0.64 4.14 -1.70
C THR A 12 1.85 3.23 -1.74
N GLU A 13 1.72 2.08 -2.38
CA GLU A 13 2.89 1.24 -2.60
C GLU A 13 3.99 2.02 -3.32
N ASP A 14 5.23 1.57 -3.12
CA ASP A 14 6.44 2.16 -3.69
C ASP A 14 6.71 3.64 -3.34
N ALA A 15 5.85 4.26 -2.53
CA ALA A 15 5.91 5.66 -2.16
C ALA A 15 6.21 5.82 -0.67
N GLY A 16 7.11 6.76 -0.34
CA GLY A 16 7.41 7.12 1.05
C GLY A 16 8.01 5.98 1.89
N ILE A 17 8.69 5.02 1.24
CA ILE A 17 9.24 3.84 1.89
C ILE A 17 10.37 4.23 2.84
N VAL A 18 10.25 3.84 4.12
CA VAL A 18 11.33 3.97 5.11
C VAL A 18 11.67 2.59 5.67
N GLY A 19 12.91 2.15 5.46
CA GLY A 19 13.37 0.83 5.92
C GLY A 19 12.60 -0.35 5.31
N GLY A 20 12.04 -0.19 4.10
CA GLY A 20 11.23 -1.20 3.42
C GLY A 20 9.74 -1.19 3.79
N PHE A 21 9.30 -0.24 4.61
CA PHE A 21 7.92 -0.17 5.07
C PHE A 21 7.18 1.06 4.55
N LEU A 22 5.94 0.84 4.16
CA LEU A 22 4.91 1.87 4.04
C LEU A 22 4.44 2.26 5.44
N THR A 23 4.28 3.55 5.71
CA THR A 23 3.88 4.04 7.02
C THR A 23 2.78 5.08 6.90
N ALA A 24 1.73 4.95 7.71
CA ALA A 24 0.71 5.97 7.92
C ALA A 24 0.50 6.18 9.42
N THR A 25 0.13 7.40 9.80
CA THR A 25 -0.14 7.77 11.19
C THR A 25 -1.41 8.61 11.26
N GLY A 26 -2.11 8.53 12.38
CA GLY A 26 -3.26 9.37 12.65
C GLY A 26 -3.65 9.29 14.12
N ASP A 27 -4.84 9.78 14.42
CA ASP A 27 -5.32 9.95 15.79
C ASP A 27 -6.83 9.75 15.84
N ILE A 28 -7.24 8.65 16.49
CA ILE A 28 -8.65 8.30 16.62
C ILE A 28 -9.23 8.95 17.88
N ASN A 29 -10.23 9.81 17.68
CA ASN A 29 -10.76 10.68 18.73
C ASN A 29 -12.26 10.51 18.96
N PHE A 30 -12.79 11.23 19.96
CA PHE A 30 -14.22 11.21 20.32
C PHE A 30 -15.05 12.29 19.61
N GLY A 31 -14.49 12.93 18.57
CA GLY A 31 -15.12 13.99 17.80
C GLY A 31 -14.81 15.42 18.30
N PRO A 32 -15.26 16.44 17.56
CA PRO A 32 -14.75 17.82 17.68
C PRO A 32 -15.13 18.55 18.98
N PHE A 33 -16.03 17.98 19.78
CA PHE A 33 -16.52 18.57 21.03
C PHE A 33 -15.82 17.98 22.27
N PHE A 34 -14.95 17.00 22.09
CA PHE A 34 -14.21 16.34 23.16
C PHE A 34 -12.72 16.49 22.85
N ASN A 35 -12.03 17.28 23.66
CA ASN A 35 -10.68 17.78 23.37
C ASN A 35 -9.58 17.08 24.19
N ASN A 36 -9.91 15.98 24.88
CA ASN A 36 -8.96 15.17 25.61
C ASN A 36 -9.43 13.71 25.68
N ASP A 37 -8.70 12.85 25.00
CA ASP A 37 -8.81 11.39 24.94
C ASP A 37 -7.59 10.68 25.51
N ALA A 38 -6.67 11.43 26.12
CA ALA A 38 -5.50 10.86 26.74
C ALA A 38 -5.87 9.79 27.79
N GLY A 39 -5.24 8.64 27.66
CA GLY A 39 -5.50 7.45 28.49
C GLY A 39 -6.92 6.87 28.35
N GLN A 40 -7.69 7.22 27.32
CA GLN A 40 -9.01 6.65 27.08
C GLN A 40 -8.99 5.42 26.16
N TRP A 41 -7.85 5.14 25.52
CA TRP A 41 -7.70 4.03 24.58
C TRP A 41 -6.93 2.85 25.18
N THR A 42 -7.21 1.66 24.66
CA THR A 42 -6.42 0.46 24.97
C THR A 42 -5.23 0.41 24.04
N ALA A 43 -4.03 0.62 24.58
CA ALA A 43 -2.80 0.47 23.81
C ALA A 43 -2.65 -0.99 23.34
N GLU A 44 -2.50 -1.19 22.04
CA GLU A 44 -2.40 -2.52 21.45
C GLU A 44 -1.62 -2.54 20.13
N THR A 45 -1.21 -3.74 19.72
CA THR A 45 -0.63 -4.00 18.40
C THR A 45 -1.49 -5.03 17.68
N ILE A 46 -2.03 -4.64 16.54
CA ILE A 46 -2.98 -5.43 15.76
C ILE A 46 -2.30 -5.84 14.45
N SER A 47 -2.23 -7.14 14.19
CA SER A 47 -1.74 -7.67 12.92
C SER A 47 -2.80 -7.50 11.83
N GLY A 48 -2.40 -6.97 10.67
CA GLY A 48 -3.25 -6.86 9.49
C GLY A 48 -3.16 -8.07 8.57
N ALA A 49 -3.99 -8.07 7.53
CA ALA A 49 -4.15 -9.14 6.56
C ALA A 49 -2.97 -9.26 5.60
N TYR A 50 -2.26 -8.16 5.32
CA TYR A 50 -1.15 -8.12 4.36
C TYR A 50 0.23 -8.10 5.03
N GLY A 51 0.34 -8.76 6.19
CA GLY A 51 1.57 -8.76 7.00
C GLY A 51 1.92 -7.38 7.54
N SER A 52 0.92 -6.51 7.63
CA SER A 52 0.99 -5.18 8.22
C SER A 52 0.74 -5.25 9.73
N THR A 53 1.06 -4.16 10.42
CA THR A 53 0.80 -3.98 11.85
C THR A 53 0.24 -2.58 12.08
N LEU A 54 -0.82 -2.47 12.86
CA LEU A 54 -1.29 -1.20 13.41
C LEU A 54 -0.98 -1.18 14.91
N VAL A 55 -0.23 -0.19 15.36
CA VAL A 55 0.01 0.08 16.78
C VAL A 55 -0.83 1.29 17.15
N ILE A 56 -1.59 1.20 18.23
CA ILE A 56 -2.31 2.33 18.83
C ILE A 56 -1.84 2.47 20.28
N ASP A 57 -1.63 3.71 20.73
CA ASP A 57 -1.31 4.01 22.13
C ASP A 57 -2.56 4.34 22.97
N ASP A 58 -2.35 4.66 24.25
CA ASP A 58 -3.45 4.96 25.16
C ASP A 58 -4.08 6.35 24.94
N ASP A 59 -3.44 7.20 24.14
CA ASP A 59 -3.94 8.50 23.72
C ASP A 59 -4.79 8.43 22.45
N GLY A 60 -4.74 7.31 21.71
CA GLY A 60 -5.48 7.12 20.46
C GLY A 60 -4.64 7.40 19.21
N VAL A 61 -3.36 7.74 19.39
CA VAL A 61 -2.43 7.91 18.28
C VAL A 61 -2.09 6.53 17.73
N TRP A 62 -2.28 6.36 16.43
CA TRP A 62 -1.99 5.11 15.76
C TRP A 62 -0.91 5.26 14.69
N THR A 63 -0.15 4.18 14.50
CA THR A 63 0.85 4.02 13.46
C THR A 63 0.62 2.71 12.75
N TYR A 64 0.32 2.78 11.46
CA TYR A 64 0.24 1.66 10.55
C TYR A 64 1.58 1.45 9.84
N ARG A 65 2.01 0.19 9.73
CA ARG A 65 3.17 -0.21 8.93
C ARG A 65 2.84 -1.44 8.10
N ALA A 66 3.20 -1.42 6.81
CA ALA A 66 3.15 -2.57 5.92
C ALA A 66 4.47 -2.77 5.21
N ASN A 67 4.86 -4.02 4.98
CA ASN A 67 6.03 -4.33 4.16
C ASN A 67 5.72 -4.01 2.70
N ASN A 68 6.46 -3.09 2.10
CA ASN A 68 6.26 -2.70 0.71
C ASN A 68 6.43 -3.89 -0.25
N ALA A 69 7.35 -4.81 0.07
CA ALA A 69 7.62 -6.00 -0.76
C ALA A 69 6.58 -7.13 -0.58
N ASN A 70 5.45 -6.87 0.08
CA ASN A 70 4.38 -7.87 0.17
C ASN A 70 3.80 -8.14 -1.22
N ALA A 71 3.77 -9.41 -1.64
CA ALA A 71 3.31 -9.78 -2.98
C ALA A 71 1.87 -9.37 -3.31
N SER A 72 0.96 -9.28 -2.32
CA SER A 72 -0.39 -8.77 -2.55
C SER A 72 -0.44 -7.26 -2.72
N ILE A 73 0.47 -6.52 -2.05
CA ILE A 73 0.59 -5.07 -2.22
C ILE A 73 1.17 -4.78 -3.61
N GLN A 74 2.29 -5.43 -3.97
CA GLN A 74 2.96 -5.30 -5.27
C GLN A 74 2.13 -5.81 -6.46
N ALA A 75 1.03 -6.50 -6.20
CA ALA A 75 0.12 -6.92 -7.26
C ALA A 75 -0.91 -5.84 -7.63
N LEU A 76 -0.95 -4.71 -6.91
CA LEU A 76 -1.93 -3.65 -7.15
C LEU A 76 -1.50 -2.76 -8.30
N ASN A 77 -2.31 -2.69 -9.35
CA ASN A 77 -2.10 -1.76 -10.46
C ASN A 77 -2.64 -0.36 -10.11
N MET A 78 -2.36 0.63 -10.97
CA MET A 78 -2.90 1.98 -10.77
C MET A 78 -4.45 1.96 -10.71
N GLY A 79 -4.98 2.51 -9.62
CA GLY A 79 -6.42 2.56 -9.35
C GLY A 79 -6.97 1.33 -8.63
N GLU A 80 -6.17 0.28 -8.45
CA GLU A 80 -6.49 -0.82 -7.54
C GLU A 80 -6.10 -0.47 -6.11
N THR A 81 -6.83 -1.04 -5.15
CA THR A 81 -6.59 -0.80 -3.72
C THR A 81 -6.80 -2.05 -2.90
N LEU A 82 -6.07 -2.15 -1.78
CA LEU A 82 -6.42 -3.03 -0.67
C LEU A 82 -6.93 -2.17 0.49
N THR A 83 -7.92 -2.68 1.22
CA THR A 83 -8.47 -2.00 2.38
C THR A 83 -8.34 -2.91 3.59
N GLU A 84 -7.81 -2.36 4.68
CA GLU A 84 -7.74 -3.00 5.98
C GLU A 84 -8.57 -2.21 6.99
N VAL A 85 -9.33 -2.92 7.83
CA VAL A 85 -10.14 -2.32 8.88
C VAL A 85 -9.68 -2.89 10.22
N PHE A 86 -9.16 -2.02 11.07
CA PHE A 86 -8.73 -2.33 12.42
C PHE A 86 -9.79 -1.86 13.41
N THR A 87 -10.04 -2.63 14.48
CA THR A 87 -10.95 -2.23 15.55
C THR A 87 -10.11 -1.79 16.74
N ALA A 88 -10.35 -0.57 17.22
CA ALA A 88 -9.72 -0.02 18.43
C ALA A 88 -10.74 0.05 19.57
N THR A 89 -10.29 -0.21 20.79
CA THR A 89 -11.15 -0.23 21.99
C THR A 89 -10.81 0.92 22.92
N SER A 90 -11.84 1.63 23.38
CA SER A 90 -11.75 2.73 24.35
C SER A 90 -12.64 2.49 25.58
N THR A 91 -12.51 3.36 26.59
CA THR A 91 -13.37 3.37 27.78
C THR A 91 -14.87 3.58 27.48
N ASN A 92 -15.21 4.25 26.37
CA ASN A 92 -16.60 4.58 26.01
C ASN A 92 -17.09 3.82 24.76
N GLY A 93 -16.41 2.76 24.34
CA GLY A 93 -16.82 1.89 23.23
C GLY A 93 -15.69 1.57 22.25
N THR A 94 -16.06 0.94 21.13
CA THR A 94 -15.12 0.58 20.06
C THR A 94 -15.29 1.48 18.85
N SER A 95 -14.21 1.65 18.08
CA SER A 95 -14.23 2.34 16.78
C SER A 95 -13.34 1.61 15.78
N THR A 96 -13.31 2.11 14.55
CA THR A 96 -12.56 1.52 13.46
C THR A 96 -11.55 2.48 12.86
N ILE A 97 -10.38 1.97 12.51
CA ILE A 97 -9.37 2.64 11.69
C ILE A 97 -9.34 1.94 10.34
N THR A 98 -9.63 2.65 9.26
CA THR A 98 -9.62 2.10 7.90
C THR A 98 -8.37 2.56 7.16
N ILE A 99 -7.53 1.62 6.76
CA ILE A 99 -6.31 1.88 6.00
C ILE A 99 -6.53 1.47 4.55
N THR A 100 -6.27 2.38 3.62
CA THR A 100 -6.26 2.11 2.18
C THR A 100 -4.82 2.04 1.67
N ILE A 101 -4.46 0.92 1.04
CA ILE A 101 -3.20 0.75 0.32
C ILE A 101 -3.51 0.94 -1.16
N ASN A 102 -2.92 1.96 -1.77
CA ASN A 102 -3.14 2.29 -3.17
C ASN A 102 -2.04 1.66 -4.04
N GLY A 103 -2.46 1.04 -5.14
CA GLY A 103 -1.56 0.54 -6.17
C GLY A 103 -0.93 1.64 -7.01
N THR A 104 0.21 1.31 -7.58
CA THR A 104 0.88 2.11 -8.61
C THR A 104 0.97 1.30 -9.90
N ASP A 105 1.26 1.95 -11.03
CA ASP A 105 1.59 1.18 -12.22
C ASP A 105 3.01 0.66 -12.07
N GLU A 106 3.16 -0.66 -11.94
CA GLU A 106 4.45 -1.29 -12.07
C GLU A 106 4.89 -1.31 -13.55
N PRO A 107 6.17 -1.01 -13.86
CA PRO A 107 6.69 -1.30 -15.19
C PRO A 107 6.55 -2.81 -15.45
N PRO A 108 6.27 -3.22 -16.70
CA PRO A 108 6.08 -4.62 -17.01
C PRO A 108 7.27 -5.47 -16.53
N CYS A 109 7.00 -6.37 -15.60
CA CYS A 109 7.98 -7.36 -15.14
C CYS A 109 8.06 -8.47 -16.18
N PHE A 110 9.05 -8.38 -17.07
CA PHE A 110 9.33 -9.44 -18.01
C PHE A 110 10.19 -10.51 -17.35
N VAL A 111 9.74 -11.76 -17.39
CA VAL A 111 10.53 -12.90 -16.91
C VAL A 111 11.62 -13.21 -17.93
N ALA A 112 12.82 -13.58 -17.47
CA ALA A 112 13.88 -14.06 -18.35
C ALA A 112 13.38 -15.18 -19.28
N GLY A 113 13.72 -15.11 -20.56
CA GLY A 113 13.22 -16.00 -21.60
C GLY A 113 11.86 -15.59 -22.20
N THR A 114 11.24 -14.50 -21.72
CA THR A 114 10.07 -13.92 -22.41
C THR A 114 10.48 -13.49 -23.80
N LEU A 115 9.93 -14.13 -24.82
CA LEU A 115 10.21 -13.80 -26.21
C LEU A 115 9.42 -12.55 -26.61
N ILE A 116 10.17 -11.54 -27.05
CA ILE A 116 9.65 -10.30 -27.60
C ILE A 116 9.86 -10.34 -29.11
N ASP A 117 8.81 -10.08 -29.87
CA ASP A 117 8.89 -10.09 -31.33
C ASP A 117 9.70 -8.88 -31.81
N THR A 118 10.66 -9.14 -32.70
CA THR A 118 11.51 -8.10 -33.31
C THR A 118 11.45 -8.24 -34.83
N PRO A 119 11.86 -7.23 -35.62
CA PRO A 119 11.99 -7.36 -37.07
C PRO A 119 12.91 -8.52 -37.52
N TYR A 120 13.73 -9.05 -36.62
CA TYR A 120 14.63 -10.17 -36.85
C TYR A 120 14.15 -11.49 -36.21
N GLY A 121 12.90 -11.52 -35.74
CA GLY A 121 12.26 -12.66 -35.07
C GLY A 121 12.18 -12.52 -33.54
N PRO A 122 11.52 -13.46 -32.84
CA PRO A 122 11.36 -13.40 -31.40
C PRO A 122 12.71 -13.56 -30.69
N ARG A 123 13.04 -12.62 -29.80
CA ARG A 123 14.27 -12.64 -28.99
C ARG A 123 13.91 -12.56 -27.51
N PRO A 124 14.63 -13.26 -26.62
CA PRO A 124 14.37 -13.16 -25.19
C PRO A 124 14.73 -11.74 -24.70
N ILE A 125 14.03 -11.26 -23.68
CA ILE A 125 14.21 -9.87 -23.23
C ILE A 125 15.65 -9.57 -22.76
N GLU A 126 16.36 -10.54 -22.21
CA GLU A 126 17.76 -10.40 -21.79
C GLU A 126 18.74 -10.15 -22.95
N ASP A 127 18.35 -10.47 -24.18
CA ASP A 127 19.15 -10.20 -25.37
C ASP A 127 18.83 -8.84 -26.01
N LEU A 128 17.76 -8.16 -25.58
CA LEU A 128 17.38 -6.85 -26.09
C LEU A 128 18.31 -5.76 -25.57
N ARG A 129 18.71 -4.85 -26.46
CA ARG A 129 19.61 -3.74 -26.15
C ARG A 129 18.97 -2.39 -26.48
N ALA A 130 19.48 -1.33 -25.87
CA ALA A 130 19.13 0.03 -26.27
C ALA A 130 19.35 0.22 -27.78
N GLY A 131 18.31 0.67 -28.48
CA GLY A 131 18.28 0.79 -29.93
C GLY A 131 17.64 -0.39 -30.68
N ASP A 132 17.40 -1.53 -30.02
CA ASP A 132 16.67 -2.66 -30.62
C ASP A 132 15.24 -2.25 -30.95
N GLN A 133 14.74 -2.78 -32.07
CA GLN A 133 13.39 -2.58 -32.54
C GLN A 133 12.49 -3.74 -32.09
N VAL A 134 11.38 -3.42 -31.44
CA VAL A 134 10.37 -4.37 -30.97
C VAL A 134 9.07 -4.12 -31.70
N ILE A 135 8.41 -5.19 -32.14
CA ILE A 135 7.08 -5.13 -32.73
C ILE A 135 6.06 -5.16 -31.58
N THR A 136 5.29 -4.09 -31.42
CA THR A 136 4.23 -4.05 -30.42
C THR A 136 2.94 -4.69 -30.93
N ARG A 137 1.96 -4.88 -30.04
CA ARG A 137 0.64 -5.44 -30.36
C ARG A 137 -0.09 -4.73 -31.51
N ASP A 138 0.25 -3.48 -31.80
CA ASP A 138 -0.35 -2.70 -32.89
C ASP A 138 0.41 -2.83 -34.22
N ASN A 139 1.33 -3.81 -34.34
CA ASN A 139 2.29 -3.96 -35.44
C ASN A 139 3.19 -2.72 -35.67
N GLY A 140 3.26 -1.82 -34.68
CA GLY A 140 4.16 -0.68 -34.67
C GLY A 140 5.55 -1.08 -34.18
N ILE A 141 6.59 -0.64 -34.88
CA ILE A 141 7.97 -0.81 -34.41
C ILE A 141 8.26 0.27 -33.35
N GLN A 142 8.56 -0.15 -32.13
CA GLN A 142 9.07 0.71 -31.05
C GLN A 142 10.58 0.48 -30.88
N ARG A 143 11.33 1.54 -30.56
CA ARG A 143 12.75 1.41 -30.20
C ARG A 143 12.89 1.33 -28.69
N ILE A 144 13.67 0.37 -28.21
CA ILE A 144 14.09 0.31 -26.82
C ILE A 144 15.01 1.52 -26.55
N SER A 145 14.66 2.34 -25.57
CA SER A 145 15.42 3.52 -25.14
C SER A 145 16.61 3.15 -24.28
#